data_AF-A0A4Y2F235-F1
#
_entry.id   AF-A0A4Y2F235-F1
#
_cell.length_a   1.000
_cell.length_b   1.000
_cell.length_c   1.000
_cell.angle_alpha   90.00
_cell.angle_beta   90.00
_cell.angle_gamma   90.00
#
_symmetry.space_group_name_H-M   'P 1'
#
loop_
_entity.id
_entity.type
_entity.pdbx_description
1 polymer ?
#
loop_
_entity_poly.entity_id
_entity_poly.type
_entity_poly.pdbx_seq_one_letter_code
_entity_poly.pdbx_strand_id
1 'polypeptide(L)'
;MSVSKAPVEVIQFNARFCGRKIHKEKSKQPEQNEEINDREDASENVKEFNIKRARYEVMRFGLSGFDKEKQKRDKISMAIRLGAKPPKKEYVNYKQLMEQKKKEKEEKKDKHTDRYVLKQLKGRKKVKGKKKMTKNPSSII
;
A
#
# COMPACT_ATOMS: atom_id res chain seq x y z
N MET A 1 66.96 15.02 -20.33
CA MET A 1 65.82 15.08 -19.38
C MET A 1 64.65 14.35 -20.03
N SER A 2 64.35 13.12 -19.59
CA SER A 2 63.28 12.29 -20.14
C SER A 2 61.97 12.58 -19.42
N VAL A 3 60.99 13.15 -20.11
CA VAL A 3 59.67 13.47 -19.55
C VAL A 3 58.81 12.21 -19.58
N SER A 4 58.40 11.71 -18.43
CA SER A 4 57.46 10.60 -18.31
C SER A 4 56.07 11.05 -18.80
N LYS A 5 55.53 10.36 -19.80
CA LYS A 5 54.19 10.63 -20.35
C LYS A 5 53.16 9.90 -19.51
N ALA A 6 52.24 10.63 -18.89
CA ALA A 6 51.14 10.06 -18.11
C ALA A 6 50.22 9.18 -18.98
N PRO A 7 49.58 8.15 -18.41
CA PRO A 7 48.64 7.32 -19.16
C PRO A 7 47.41 8.17 -19.56
N VAL A 8 47.18 8.29 -20.87
CA VAL A 8 45.98 8.94 -21.42
C VAL A 8 44.93 7.86 -21.66
N GLU A 9 43.83 7.90 -20.92
CA GLU A 9 42.68 7.05 -21.18
C GLU A 9 41.85 7.63 -22.32
N VAL A 10 41.91 6.99 -23.49
CA VAL A 10 41.06 7.33 -24.63
C VAL A 10 39.72 6.63 -24.45
N ILE A 11 38.76 7.36 -23.88
CA ILE A 11 37.37 6.88 -23.75
C ILE A 11 36.70 6.99 -25.13
N GLN A 12 36.65 5.88 -25.87
CA GLN A 12 35.92 5.82 -27.13
C GLN A 12 34.42 5.64 -26.86
N PHE A 13 33.66 6.73 -27.00
CA PHE A 13 32.21 6.67 -26.98
C PHE A 13 31.71 6.03 -28.28
N ASN A 14 31.30 4.77 -28.23
CA ASN A 14 30.50 4.16 -29.29
C ASN A 14 29.10 4.76 -29.25
N ALA A 15 28.95 5.92 -29.89
CA ALA A 15 27.68 6.59 -30.06
C ALA A 15 26.76 5.72 -30.94
N ARG A 16 25.85 4.99 -30.29
CA ARG A 16 24.51 4.77 -30.85
C ARG A 16 23.49 5.49 -29.98
N PHE A 17 23.70 6.80 -29.85
CA PHE A 17 22.69 7.70 -29.33
C PHE A 17 21.71 8.02 -30.47
N CYS A 18 20.76 7.12 -30.71
CA CYS A 18 19.60 7.43 -31.56
C CYS A 18 18.38 6.56 -31.22
N GLY A 19 18.08 6.41 -29.92
CA GLY A 19 16.74 6.05 -29.47
C GLY A 19 15.89 7.32 -29.36
N ARG A 20 15.16 7.64 -30.43
CA ARG A 20 14.23 8.78 -30.55
C ARG A 20 13.49 9.07 -29.24
N LYS A 21 13.48 10.34 -28.81
CA LYS A 21 12.45 10.83 -27.88
C LYS A 21 11.11 10.74 -28.61
N ILE A 22 10.37 9.65 -28.41
CA ILE A 22 8.93 9.68 -28.69
C ILE A 22 8.37 10.67 -27.67
N HIS A 23 8.12 11.90 -28.11
CA HIS A 23 7.26 12.81 -27.37
C HIS A 23 5.89 12.14 -27.30
N LYS A 24 5.67 11.32 -26.27
CA LYS A 24 4.31 10.99 -25.85
C LYS A 24 3.76 12.32 -25.33
N GLU A 25 3.00 13.00 -26.17
CA GLU A 25 2.13 14.07 -25.74
C GLU A 25 1.39 13.53 -24.51
N LYS A 26 1.65 14.16 -23.36
CA LYS A 26 0.81 13.96 -22.20
C LYS A 26 -0.53 14.51 -22.63
N SER A 27 -1.44 13.64 -23.08
CA SER A 27 -2.83 13.99 -23.19
C SER A 27 -3.21 14.65 -21.88
N LYS A 28 -3.69 15.89 -21.98
CA LYS A 28 -4.32 16.61 -20.88
C LYS A 28 -5.24 15.62 -20.18
N GLN A 29 -5.09 15.50 -18.86
CA GLN A 29 -6.03 14.73 -18.06
C GLN A 29 -7.43 15.16 -18.49
N PRO A 30 -8.34 14.26 -18.90
CA PRO A 30 -9.73 14.63 -18.92
C PRO A 30 -10.07 15.03 -17.49
N GLU A 31 -10.50 16.28 -17.30
CA GLU A 31 -11.36 16.63 -16.18
C GLU A 31 -12.59 15.73 -16.36
N GLN A 32 -12.51 14.53 -15.77
CA GLN A 32 -13.63 13.62 -15.74
C GLN A 32 -14.59 14.23 -14.73
N ASN A 33 -15.61 14.88 -15.25
CA ASN A 33 -16.88 15.06 -14.55
C ASN A 33 -17.17 13.73 -13.85
N GLU A 34 -17.24 13.75 -12.52
CA GLU A 34 -17.74 12.62 -11.74
C GLU A 34 -19.27 12.53 -11.95
N GLU A 35 -19.68 12.17 -13.17
CA GLU A 35 -20.95 11.51 -13.35
C GLU A 35 -20.74 10.09 -12.85
N ILE A 36 -20.90 9.95 -11.53
CA ILE A 36 -21.13 8.68 -10.89
C ILE A 36 -22.37 8.14 -11.61
N ASN A 37 -22.18 7.17 -12.51
CA ASN A 37 -23.28 6.31 -12.90
C ASN A 37 -23.61 5.51 -11.65
N ASP A 38 -24.41 6.11 -10.77
CA ASP A 38 -25.31 5.42 -9.87
C ASP A 38 -26.31 4.70 -10.77
N ARG A 39 -25.84 3.70 -11.54
CA ARG A 39 -26.70 2.58 -11.89
C ARG A 39 -26.91 1.85 -10.58
N GLU A 40 -27.76 2.45 -9.76
CA GLU A 40 -28.54 1.71 -8.80
C GLU A 40 -29.22 0.64 -9.64
N ASP A 41 -28.84 -0.61 -9.39
CA ASP A 41 -29.70 -1.73 -9.72
C ASP A 41 -31.02 -1.48 -8.98
N ALA A 42 -31.91 -0.71 -9.60
CA ALA A 42 -33.23 -0.32 -9.11
C ALA A 42 -34.16 -1.53 -8.94
N SER A 43 -33.63 -2.75 -9.13
CA SER A 43 -34.28 -4.03 -8.89
C SER A 43 -33.91 -4.68 -7.53
N GLU A 44 -32.99 -4.15 -6.73
CA GLU A 44 -32.73 -4.65 -5.36
C GLU A 44 -33.67 -4.01 -4.32
N ASN A 45 -34.93 -3.83 -4.68
CA ASN A 45 -35.97 -3.74 -3.66
C ASN A 45 -36.14 -5.14 -3.06
N VAL A 46 -35.41 -5.47 -1.98
CA VAL A 46 -35.79 -6.35 -0.85
C VAL A 46 -34.56 -6.82 -0.02
N LYS A 47 -34.35 -6.16 1.14
CA LYS A 47 -34.17 -6.75 2.50
C LYS A 47 -33.04 -7.76 2.81
N GLU A 48 -31.96 -7.89 2.04
CA GLU A 48 -30.79 -8.67 2.49
C GLU A 48 -29.56 -7.79 2.82
N PHE A 49 -29.06 -7.89 4.06
CA PHE A 49 -27.87 -7.18 4.51
C PHE A 49 -26.62 -7.78 3.87
N ASN A 50 -26.22 -7.21 2.74
CA ASN A 50 -24.99 -7.57 2.06
C ASN A 50 -23.78 -6.99 2.82
N ILE A 51 -23.09 -7.82 3.62
CA ILE A 51 -21.90 -7.45 4.41
C ILE A 51 -20.84 -6.76 3.53
N LYS A 52 -20.67 -7.20 2.28
CA LYS A 52 -19.72 -6.60 1.32
C LYS A 52 -20.08 -5.15 0.97
N ARG A 53 -21.36 -4.88 0.73
CA ARG A 53 -21.90 -3.55 0.40
C ARG A 53 -21.82 -2.63 1.62
N ALA A 54 -22.26 -3.10 2.79
CA ALA A 54 -22.13 -2.36 4.04
C ALA A 54 -20.66 -2.00 4.35
N ARG A 55 -19.72 -2.91 4.11
CA ARG A 55 -18.28 -2.64 4.26
C ARG A 55 -17.80 -1.54 3.33
N TYR A 56 -18.30 -1.50 2.09
CA TYR A 56 -17.98 -0.44 1.13
C TYR A 56 -18.55 0.91 1.56
N GLU A 57 -19.82 0.95 1.99
CA GLU A 57 -20.49 2.16 2.46
C GLU A 57 -19.80 2.76 3.69
N VAL A 58 -19.43 1.92 4.67
CA VAL A 58 -18.65 2.34 5.85
C VAL A 58 -17.31 2.93 5.43
N MET A 59 -16.61 2.31 4.48
CA MET A 59 -15.35 2.85 3.97
C MET A 59 -15.55 4.18 3.25
N ARG A 60 -16.55 4.29 2.36
CA ARG A 60 -16.90 5.54 1.64
C ARG A 60 -17.25 6.65 2.62
N PHE A 61 -18.04 6.36 3.64
CA PHE A 61 -18.43 7.30 4.69
C PHE A 61 -17.21 7.79 5.48
N GLY A 62 -16.30 6.89 5.86
CA GLY A 62 -15.07 7.22 6.56
C GLY A 62 -14.16 8.20 5.79
N LEU A 63 -14.20 8.20 4.45
CA LEU A 63 -13.41 9.12 3.62
C LEU A 63 -13.90 10.58 3.65
N SER A 64 -15.18 10.81 3.94
CA SER A 64 -15.78 12.15 3.86
C SER A 64 -15.26 13.08 4.97
N GLY A 65 -14.92 12.53 6.14
CA GLY A 65 -14.53 13.30 7.33
C GLY A 65 -13.03 13.61 7.46
N PHE A 66 -12.19 13.26 6.50
CA PHE A 66 -10.73 13.47 6.59
C PHE A 66 -10.25 14.73 5.86
N ASP A 67 -9.09 15.25 6.31
CA ASP A 67 -8.34 16.30 5.60
C ASP A 67 -8.10 15.91 4.14
N LYS A 68 -8.10 16.89 3.23
CA LYS A 68 -8.02 16.68 1.78
C LYS A 68 -6.86 15.75 1.35
N GLU A 69 -5.70 15.85 1.99
CA GLU A 69 -4.57 14.97 1.66
C GLU A 69 -4.77 13.52 2.10
N LYS A 70 -5.28 13.32 3.32
CA LYS A 70 -5.58 11.98 3.86
C LYS A 70 -6.70 11.33 3.06
N GLN A 71 -7.74 12.10 2.76
CA GLN A 71 -8.83 11.67 1.90
C GLN A 71 -8.32 11.17 0.54
N LYS A 72 -7.36 11.85 -0.10
CA LYS A 72 -6.76 11.38 -1.37
C LYS A 72 -6.03 10.04 -1.20
N ARG A 73 -5.21 9.91 -0.16
CA ARG A 73 -4.46 8.66 0.13
C ARG A 73 -5.43 7.50 0.39
N ASP A 74 -6.49 7.74 1.13
CA ASP A 74 -7.47 6.72 1.47
C ASP A 74 -8.39 6.37 0.29
N LYS A 75 -8.78 7.34 -0.54
CA LYS A 75 -9.47 7.09 -1.82
C LYS A 75 -8.63 6.18 -2.73
N ILE A 76 -7.33 6.45 -2.85
CA ILE A 76 -6.41 5.59 -3.63
C ILE A 76 -6.34 4.18 -3.03
N SER A 77 -6.24 4.05 -1.71
CA SER A 77 -6.17 2.74 -1.06
C SER A 77 -7.45 1.92 -1.27
N MET A 78 -8.62 2.59 -1.21
CA MET A 78 -9.92 2.00 -1.48
C MET A 78 -10.05 1.56 -2.93
N ALA A 79 -9.65 2.39 -3.88
CA ALA A 79 -9.64 2.05 -5.30
C ALA A 79 -8.76 0.81 -5.55
N ILE A 80 -7.55 0.75 -4.97
CA ILE A 80 -6.66 -0.42 -5.09
C ILE A 80 -7.34 -1.68 -4.54
N ARG A 81 -8.04 -1.56 -3.40
CA ARG A 81 -8.75 -2.69 -2.79
C ARG A 81 -9.94 -3.17 -3.61
N LEU A 82 -10.55 -2.30 -4.40
CA LEU A 82 -11.59 -2.64 -5.39
C LEU A 82 -11.00 -3.23 -6.69
N GLY A 83 -9.67 -3.32 -6.78
CA GLY A 83 -8.96 -3.89 -7.94
C GLY A 83 -8.38 -2.85 -8.89
N ALA A 84 -8.44 -1.56 -8.57
CA ALA A 84 -7.76 -0.55 -9.37
C ALA A 84 -6.25 -0.75 -9.36
N LYS A 85 -5.60 -0.44 -10.48
CA LYS A 85 -4.15 -0.51 -10.60
C LYS A 85 -3.49 0.54 -9.70
N PRO A 86 -2.51 0.19 -8.85
CA PRO A 86 -1.84 1.16 -8.00
C PRO A 86 -1.10 2.22 -8.83
N PRO A 87 -0.95 3.45 -8.29
CA PRO A 87 -0.24 4.51 -8.99
C PRO A 87 1.22 4.14 -9.23
N LYS A 88 1.80 4.67 -10.31
CA LYS A 88 3.20 4.44 -10.64
C LYS A 88 4.10 5.08 -9.59
N LYS A 89 5.12 4.35 -9.16
CA LYS A 89 6.15 4.89 -8.25
C LYS A 89 6.96 5.98 -8.95
N GLU A 90 7.47 6.91 -8.15
CA GLU A 90 8.39 7.94 -8.61
C GLU A 90 9.68 7.33 -9.16
N TYR A 91 10.29 8.03 -10.13
CA TYR A 91 11.56 7.61 -10.67
C TYR A 91 12.69 7.93 -9.69
N VAL A 92 13.46 6.92 -9.33
CA VAL A 92 14.59 7.02 -8.40
C VAL A 92 15.80 6.32 -8.99
N ASN A 93 17.00 6.86 -8.73
CA ASN A 93 18.25 6.26 -9.20
C ASN A 93 18.42 4.86 -8.59
N TYR A 94 18.92 3.91 -9.37
CA TYR A 94 19.06 2.52 -8.94
C TYR A 94 19.93 2.37 -7.68
N LYS A 95 21.04 3.11 -7.56
CA LYS A 95 21.93 3.02 -6.40
C LYS A 95 21.20 3.45 -5.12
N GLN A 96 20.48 4.57 -5.18
CA GLN A 96 19.66 5.08 -4.08
C GLN A 96 18.53 4.11 -3.70
N LEU A 97 17.84 3.54 -4.68
CA LEU A 97 16.78 2.55 -4.44
C LEU A 97 17.33 1.30 -3.72
N MET A 98 18.52 0.86 -4.10
CA MET A 98 19.17 -0.30 -3.48
C MET A 98 19.61 -0.02 -2.04
N GLU A 99 20.15 1.17 -1.78
CA GLU A 99 20.47 1.61 -0.42
C GLU A 99 19.23 1.70 0.46
N GLN A 100 18.14 2.30 -0.03
CA GLN A 100 16.86 2.36 0.69
C GLN A 100 16.35 0.95 1.03
N LYS A 101 16.40 0.00 0.08
CA LYS A 101 16.01 -1.39 0.33
C LYS A 101 16.88 -2.09 1.36
N LYS A 102 18.18 -1.78 1.44
CA LYS A 102 19.09 -2.34 2.45
C LYS A 102 18.70 -1.81 3.84
N LYS A 103 18.56 -0.49 3.98
CA LYS A 103 18.13 0.16 5.24
C LYS A 103 16.79 -0.36 5.72
N GLU A 104 15.80 -0.46 4.83
CA GLU A 104 14.46 -0.96 5.19
C GLU A 104 14.50 -2.43 5.66
N LYS A 105 15.40 -3.26 5.11
CA LYS A 105 15.58 -4.65 5.58
C LYS A 105 16.23 -4.70 6.96
N GLU A 106 17.21 -3.85 7.23
CA GLU A 106 17.87 -3.75 8.54
C GLU A 106 16.87 -3.28 9.60
N GLU A 107 16.15 -2.18 9.36
CA GLU A 107 15.12 -1.70 10.29
C GLU A 107 14.02 -2.74 10.57
N LYS A 108 13.65 -3.55 9.56
CA LYS A 108 12.66 -4.63 9.74
C LYS A 108 13.21 -5.75 10.62
N LYS A 109 14.50 -6.07 10.53
CA LYS A 109 15.15 -7.04 11.40
C LYS A 109 15.18 -6.52 12.83
N ASP A 110 15.57 -5.26 13.03
CA ASP A 110 15.64 -4.64 14.35
C ASP A 110 14.25 -4.57 15.02
N LYS A 111 13.22 -4.15 14.28
CA LYS A 111 11.83 -4.18 14.77
C LYS A 111 11.36 -5.60 15.09
N HIS A 112 11.82 -6.60 14.35
CA HIS A 112 11.48 -8.00 14.61
C HIS A 112 12.14 -8.52 15.88
N THR A 113 13.43 -8.20 16.09
CA THR A 113 14.15 -8.55 17.32
C THR A 113 13.53 -7.85 18.53
N ASP A 114 13.21 -6.57 18.42
CA ASP A 114 12.58 -5.80 19.51
C ASP A 114 11.20 -6.37 19.86
N ARG A 115 10.39 -6.71 18.85
CA ARG A 115 9.10 -7.35 19.06
C ARG A 115 9.25 -8.72 19.73
N TYR A 116 10.26 -9.48 19.33
CA TYR A 116 10.55 -10.79 19.91
C TYR A 116 10.96 -10.64 21.38
N VAL A 117 11.90 -9.75 21.70
CA VAL A 117 12.35 -9.45 23.06
C VAL A 117 11.18 -8.95 23.92
N LEU A 118 10.36 -8.02 23.43
CA LEU A 118 9.18 -7.52 24.15
C LEU A 118 8.16 -8.63 24.42
N LYS A 119 8.01 -9.60 23.51
CA LYS A 119 7.13 -10.76 23.69
C LYS A 119 7.68 -11.74 24.74
N GLN A 120 8.99 -11.89 24.83
CA GLN A 120 9.64 -12.70 25.87
C GLN A 120 9.55 -12.02 27.26
N LEU A 121 9.70 -10.69 27.32
CA LEU A 121 9.57 -9.91 28.55
C LEU A 121 8.13 -9.82 29.06
N LYS A 122 7.14 -9.78 28.16
CA LYS A 122 5.72 -9.92 28.51
C LYS A 122 5.44 -11.38 28.88
N GLY A 123 5.82 -11.76 30.09
CA GLY A 123 5.46 -13.04 30.68
C GLY A 123 3.97 -13.33 30.47
N ARG A 124 3.64 -14.55 30.09
CA ARG A 124 2.25 -15.00 29.91
C ARG A 124 1.47 -14.68 31.19
N LYS A 125 0.61 -13.65 31.18
CA LYS A 125 -0.37 -13.45 32.25
C LYS A 125 -1.20 -14.74 32.32
N LYS A 126 -1.01 -15.53 33.38
CA LYS A 126 -1.88 -16.67 33.68
C LYS A 126 -3.27 -16.08 33.91
N VAL A 127 -4.11 -16.06 32.89
CA VAL A 127 -5.53 -15.80 33.04
C VAL A 127 -6.04 -16.96 33.90
N LYS A 128 -6.22 -16.73 35.21
CA LYS A 128 -6.96 -17.65 36.08
C LYS A 128 -8.39 -17.64 35.56
N GLY A 129 -8.67 -18.51 34.60
CA GLY A 129 -10.01 -18.70 34.06
C GLY A 129 -10.93 -19.10 35.20
N LYS A 130 -11.84 -18.22 35.60
CA LYS A 130 -13.04 -18.62 36.33
C LYS A 130 -13.80 -19.54 35.38
N LYS A 131 -13.69 -20.86 35.58
CA LYS A 131 -14.57 -21.85 34.95
C LYS A 131 -15.99 -21.45 35.35
N LYS A 132 -16.76 -20.84 34.45
CA LYS A 132 -18.20 -20.76 34.64
C LYS A 132 -18.70 -22.19 34.49
N MET A 133 -19.09 -22.80 35.62
CA MET A 133 -19.87 -24.03 35.63
C MET A 133 -21.20 -23.71 34.96
N THR A 134 -21.31 -23.94 33.65
CA THR A 134 -22.62 -24.04 33.02
C THR A 134 -23.21 -25.36 33.50
N LYS A 135 -23.98 -25.30 34.58
CA LYS A 135 -24.90 -26.39 34.94
C LYS A 135 -25.91 -26.44 33.79
N ASN A 136 -25.77 -27.41 32.89
CA ASN A 136 -26.83 -27.75 31.96
C ASN A 136 -27.92 -28.41 32.81
N PRO A 137 -29.12 -27.83 32.97
CA PRO A 137 -30.24 -28.64 33.41
C PRO A 137 -30.61 -29.55 32.22
N SER A 138 -30.22 -30.80 32.33
CA SER A 138 -30.97 -31.89 31.72
C SER A 138 -32.46 -31.70 32.05
N SER A 139 -33.31 -31.95 31.04
CA SER A 139 -34.77 -32.11 31.09
C SER A 139 -35.61 -30.93 31.61
N ILE A 140 -36.46 -30.38 30.74
CA ILE A 140 -37.88 -30.03 31.01
C ILE A 140 -38.58 -29.93 29.65
N ILE A 141 -39.46 -30.92 29.43
CA ILE A 141 -40.63 -31.06 28.54
C ILE A 141 -40.40 -30.87 27.03
#